data_AF-A0A381CGW6-F1
#
_entry.id   AF-A0A381CGW6-F1
#
_cell.length_a   1.000
_cell.length_b   1.000
_cell.length_c   1.000
_cell.angle_alpha   90.00
_cell.angle_beta   90.00
_cell.angle_gamma   90.00
#
_symmetry.space_group_name_H-M   'P 1'
#
loop_
_entity.id
_entity.type
_entity.pdbx_description
1 polymer ?
#
loop_
_entity_poly.entity_id
_entity_poly.type
_entity_poly.pdbx_seq_one_letter_code
_entity_poly.pdbx_strand_id
1 'polypeptide(L)' 'MIRLDIGDYYTRKEVANLLKVKEPIVHKYAKQGKFREFKQHRNCSGLYPKQDIENFIKKYFGLVDLDQQSHQDNLPTTA' A
#
# COMPACT_ATOMS: atom_id res chain seq x y z
N MET A 1 -18.17 -16.23 -10.81
CA MET A 1 -17.95 -15.79 -9.42
C MET A 1 -16.55 -15.21 -9.34
N ILE A 2 -16.42 -13.88 -9.25
CA ILE A 2 -15.12 -13.22 -9.15
C ILE A 2 -14.63 -13.48 -7.72
N ARG A 3 -13.62 -14.33 -7.57
CA ARG A 3 -12.90 -14.49 -6.30
C ARG A 3 -12.24 -13.15 -6.03
N LEU A 4 -12.75 -12.39 -5.06
CA LEU A 4 -12.03 -11.25 -4.51
C LEU A 4 -10.85 -11.86 -3.74
N ASP A 5 -9.66 -11.85 -4.34
CA ASP A 5 -8.45 -12.23 -3.63
C ASP A 5 -8.19 -11.15 -2.58
N ILE A 6 -8.70 -11.37 -1.37
CA ILE A 6 -8.55 -10.46 -0.22
C ILE A 6 -7.06 -10.33 0.16
N GLY A 7 -6.19 -11.16 -0.42
CA GLY A 7 -4.74 -11.11 -0.29
C GLY A 7 -4.08 -9.80 -0.71
N ASP A 8 -4.74 -8.94 -1.50
CA ASP A 8 -4.17 -7.68 -2.01
C ASP A 8 -4.69 -6.41 -1.34
N TYR A 9 -5.45 -6.54 -0.24
CA TYR A 9 -5.98 -5.39 0.50
C TYR A 9 -5.62 -5.46 1.99
N TYR A 10 -5.28 -4.31 2.56
CA TYR A 10 -5.21 -4.10 4.01
C TYR A 10 -6.52 -3.53 4.54
N THR A 11 -6.92 -3.97 5.72
CA THR A 11 -8.01 -3.33 6.47
C THR A 11 -7.50 -2.08 7.18
N ARG A 12 -8.40 -1.16 7.54
CA ARG A 12 -8.06 0.04 8.33
C ARG A 12 -7.25 -0.28 9.59
N LYS A 13 -7.57 -1.37 10.28
CA LYS A 13 -6.86 -1.82 11.48
C LYS A 13 -5.43 -2.25 11.16
N GLU A 14 -5.23 -2.98 10.06
CA GLU A 14 -3.88 -3.37 9.63
C GLU A 14 -3.04 -2.17 9.20
N VAL A 15 -3.61 -1.25 8.42
CA VAL A 15 -2.91 -0.01 8.03
C VAL A 15 -2.55 0.82 9.27
N ALA A 16 -3.44 0.90 10.25
CA ALA A 16 -3.19 1.59 11.52
C ALA A 16 -2.00 0.96 12.27
N ASN A 17 -1.95 -0.37 12.34
CA ASN A 17 -0.85 -1.10 12.96
C ASN A 17 0.48 -0.92 12.22
N LEU A 18 0.47 -0.96 10.88
CA LEU A 18 1.65 -0.76 10.03
C LEU A 18 2.24 0.64 10.19
N LEU A 19 1.38 1.66 10.17
CA LEU A 19 1.79 3.05 10.33
C LEU A 19 2.05 3.45 11.79
N LYS A 20 1.78 2.56 12.76
CA LYS A 20 1.82 2.83 14.20
C LYS A 20 0.96 4.05 14.59
N VAL A 21 -0.19 4.21 13.94
CA VAL A 21 -1.17 5.29 14.21
C VAL A 21 -2.53 4.72 14.60
N LYS A 22 -3.45 5.58 15.04
CA LYS A 22 -4.84 5.19 15.34
C LYS A 22 -5.66 5.10 14.05
N GLU A 23 -6.62 4.19 13.99
CA GLU A 23 -7.58 4.03 12.87
C GLU A 23 -8.23 5.34 12.36
N PRO A 24 -8.68 6.30 13.20
CA PRO A 24 -9.20 7.58 12.72
C PRO A 24 -8.16 8.41 11.94
N ILE A 25 -6.87 8.25 12.24
CA ILE A 25 -5.79 8.94 11.52
C ILE A 25 -5.65 8.33 10.10
N VAL A 26 -5.77 7.01 9.97
CA VAL A 26 -5.79 6.33 8.66
C VAL A 26 -6.93 6.86 7.79
N HIS A 27 -8.12 7.00 8.37
CA HIS A 27 -9.25 7.58 7.64
C HIS A 27 -9.02 9.04 7.24
N LYS A 28 -8.34 9.83 8.09
CA LYS A 28 -7.94 11.20 7.76
C LYS A 28 -6.97 11.23 6.58
N TYR A 29 -5.97 10.35 6.53
CA TYR A 29 -5.04 10.27 5.40
C TYR A 29 -5.73 9.88 4.08
N ALA A 30 -6.66 8.94 4.13
CA ALA A 30 -7.47 8.58 2.97
C ALA A 30 -8.32 9.77 2.47
N LYS A 31 -8.95 10.52 3.39
CA LYS A 31 -9.68 11.77 3.03
C LYS A 31 -8.77 12.85 2.45
N GLN A 32 -7.52 12.90 2.87
CA GLN A 32 -6.51 13.83 2.35
C GLN A 32 -5.91 13.39 1.00
N GLY A 33 -6.33 12.24 0.46
CA GLY A 33 -5.83 11.72 -0.82
C GLY A 33 -4.39 11.20 -0.74
N LYS A 34 -3.91 10.86 0.46
CA LYS A 34 -2.57 10.28 0.66
C LYS A 34 -2.45 8.87 0.11
N PHE A 35 -3.53 8.12 0.18
CA PHE A 35 -3.70 6.80 -0.43
C PHE A 35 -5.19 6.56 -0.74
N ARG A 36 -5.47 5.69 -1.70
CA ARG A 36 -6.84 5.37 -2.15
C ARG A 36 -7.53 4.40 -1.20
N GLU A 37 -8.69 4.81 -0.70
CA GLU A 37 -9.63 3.90 -0.03
C GLU A 37 -10.50 3.23 -1.09
N PHE A 38 -10.57 1.91 -1.06
CA PHE A 38 -11.49 1.17 -1.90
C PHE A 38 -12.90 1.29 -1.33
N LYS A 39 -13.73 2.10 -1.99
CA LYS A 39 -15.15 2.34 -1.62
C LYS A 39 -16.07 1.69 -2.63
N GLN A 40 -15.94 0.38 -2.83
CA GLN A 40 -16.73 -0.29 -3.88
C GLN A 40 -18.14 -0.63 -3.43
N HIS A 41 -18.44 -0.69 -2.13
CA HIS A 41 -19.79 -1.00 -1.65
C HIS A 41 -20.10 -0.34 -0.29
N ARG A 42 -21.39 -0.05 -0.04
CA ARG A 42 -21.92 0.58 1.18
C ARG A 42 -21.48 -0.12 2.49
N ASN A 43 -21.09 -1.40 2.41
CA ASN A 43 -20.60 -2.21 3.52
C ASN A 43 -19.09 -2.54 3.48
N CYS A 44 -18.38 -2.24 2.39
CA CYS A 44 -16.95 -2.55 2.23
C CYS A 44 -16.09 -1.28 2.34
N SER A 45 -16.38 -0.46 3.36
CA SER A 45 -15.62 0.76 3.62
C SER A 45 -14.41 0.45 4.50
N GLY A 46 -13.21 0.89 4.11
CA GLY A 46 -11.99 0.71 4.90
C GLY A 46 -11.09 -0.46 4.47
N LEU A 47 -11.19 -0.85 3.20
CA LEU A 47 -10.17 -1.64 2.52
C LEU A 47 -9.26 -0.71 1.72
N TYR A 48 -7.96 -0.98 1.80
CA TYR A 48 -6.91 -0.19 1.16
C TYR A 48 -6.05 -1.14 0.34
N PRO A 49 -5.75 -0.86 -0.93
CA PRO A 49 -4.87 -1.71 -1.73
C PRO A 49 -3.50 -1.77 -1.07
N LYS A 50 -2.92 -2.97 -0.92
CA LYS A 50 -1.60 -3.14 -0.30
C LYS A 50 -0.55 -2.28 -0.96
N GLN A 51 -0.50 -2.32 -2.29
CA GLN A 51 0.43 -1.55 -3.11
C GLN A 51 0.38 -0.05 -2.82
N ASP A 52 -0.80 0.52 -2.59
CA ASP A 52 -0.99 1.95 -2.33
C ASP A 52 -0.46 2.32 -0.93
N ILE A 53 -0.73 1.46 0.07
CA ILE A 53 -0.22 1.62 1.44
C ILE A 53 1.30 1.44 1.49
N GLU A 54 1.85 0.44 0.80
CA GLU A 54 3.28 0.20 0.72
C GLU A 54 4.00 1.37 0.03
N ASN A 55 3.44 1.89 -1.06
CA ASN A 55 3.98 3.08 -1.74
C ASN A 55 3.91 4.32 -0.83
N PHE A 56 2.84 4.47 -0.04
CA PHE A 56 2.72 5.54 0.96
C PHE A 56 3.80 5.40 2.05
N ILE A 57 4.02 4.21 2.59
CA ILE A 57 5.05 3.95 3.60
C ILE A 57 6.44 4.23 3.03
N LYS A 58 6.75 3.73 1.82
CA LYS A 58 8.03 4.02 1.13
C LYS A 58 8.24 5.53 0.97
N LYS A 59 7.21 6.25 0.51
CA LYS A 59 7.30 7.70 0.23
C LYS A 59 7.40 8.59 1.47
N TYR A 60 6.74 8.23 2.57
CA TYR A 60 6.63 9.10 3.76
C TYR A 60 7.48 8.66 4.94
N PHE A 61 7.66 7.35 5.12
CA PHE A 61 8.43 6.79 6.23
C PHE A 61 9.86 6.43 5.82
N GLY A 62 10.20 6.54 4.53
CA GLY A 62 11.56 6.27 4.05
C GLY A 62 12.04 4.91 4.52
N LEU A 63 11.16 3.89 4.44
CA LEU A 63 11.60 2.52 4.60
C LEU A 63 12.63 2.30 3.51
N VAL A 64 13.88 2.36 3.96
CA VAL A 64 15.11 2.24 3.17
C VAL A 64 14.86 1.21 2.11
N ASP A 65 15.14 1.65 0.90
CA ASP A 65 15.17 0.87 -0.31
C ASP A 65 15.77 -0.52 -0.04
N LEU A 66 14.91 -1.51 0.21
CA LEU A 66 15.26 -2.93 0.22
C LEU A 66 14.82 -3.58 -1.08
N ASP A 67 14.78 -2.78 -2.17
CA ASP A 67 14.56 -3.24 -3.54
C ASP A 67 15.50 -2.54 -4.54
N GLN A 68 16.66 -2.05 -4.08
CA GLN A 68 17.81 -1.68 -4.90
C GLN A 68 18.74 -2.88 -5.07
N GLN A 69 18.17 -4.09 -5.05
CA GLN A 69 18.89 -5.33 -5.32
C GLN A 69 18.19 -6.26 -6.31
N SER A 70 17.24 -5.77 -7.11
CA SER A 70 17.09 -6.35 -8.44
C SER A 70 18.09 -5.65 -9.35
N HIS A 71 19.33 -6.14 -9.29
CA HIS A 71 20.43 -5.76 -10.15
C HIS A 71 19.93 -5.48 -11.58
N GLN A 72 20.35 -4.34 -12.12
CA GLN A 72 20.54 -4.17 -13.56
C GLN A 72 21.46 -5.29 -14.08
N ASP A 73 20.88 -6.45 -14.36
CA ASP A 73 21.40 -7.39 -15.34
C ASP A 73 20.51 -7.13 -16.56
N ASN A 74 20.90 -6.30 -17.51
CA ASN A 74 21.95 -6.59 -18.46
C ASN A 74 22.41 -5.28 -19.12
N LEU A 75 23.68 -4.88 -18.94
CA LEU A 75 24.39 -4.06 -19.93
C LEU A 75 25.05 -5.01 -20.96
N PRO A 76 25.25 -4.57 -22.21
CA PRO A 76 25.52 -5.44 -23.34
C PRO A 76 27.00 -5.84 -23.37
N THR A 77 27.30 -7.08 -23.74
CA THR A 77 28.65 -7.45 -24.19
C THR A 77 28.60 -7.84 -25.66
N THR A 78 29.12 -6.93 -26.48
CA THR A 78 29.57 -7.17 -27.84
C THR A 78 30.83 -8.04 -27.81
N ALA A 79 30.88 -9.12 -28.60
CA ALA A 79 32.06 -9.62 -29.30
C ALA A 79 31.62 -10.61 -30.39
#